data_AF-A0AA91JRM0-F1
#
_entry.id   AF-A0AA91JRM0-F1
#
_cell.length_a   1.000
_cell.length_b   1.000
_cell.length_c   1.000
_cell.angle_alpha   90.00
_cell.angle_beta   90.00
_cell.angle_gamma   90.00
#
_symmetry.space_group_name_H-M   'P 1'
#
loop_
_entity.id
_entity.type
_entity.pdbx_description
1 polymer ?
#
loop_
_entity_poly.entity_id
_entity_poly.type
_entity_poly.pdbx_seq_one_letter_code
_entity_poly.pdbx_strand_id
1 'polypeptide(L)'
;MISNDSGPLHLAAAVGCATVGIFWCGNLITAGPMRRDRHRPAISWRLHCPVCGVDCTRASCNHRDSFVADVPVQEVVDSALELLATTSLADR
;
A
#
# COMPACT_ATOMS: atom_id res chain seq x y z
N MET A 1 3.23 9.98 5.00
CA MET A 1 3.68 8.65 5.50
C MET A 1 3.71 7.67 4.34
N ILE A 2 4.74 6.83 4.26
CA ILE A 2 4.81 5.71 3.31
C ILE A 2 4.92 4.43 4.15
N SER A 3 4.01 3.48 3.98
CA SER A 3 3.97 2.25 4.79
C SER A 3 3.25 1.12 4.08
N ASN A 4 3.53 -0.12 4.47
CA ASN A 4 2.66 -1.26 4.13
C ASN A 4 1.34 -1.21 4.92
N ASP A 5 0.41 -2.10 4.59
CA ASP A 5 -0.85 -2.31 5.32
C ASP A 5 -0.61 -2.85 6.74
N SER A 6 -0.31 -1.94 7.65
CA SER A 6 -0.06 -2.22 9.06
C SER A 6 -0.56 -1.06 9.92
N GLY A 7 -0.65 -1.27 11.24
CA GLY A 7 -1.13 -0.28 12.20
C GLY A 7 -0.59 1.15 11.99
N PRO A 8 0.73 1.34 11.72
CA PRO A 8 1.28 2.66 11.40
C PRO A 8 0.62 3.40 10.22
N LEU A 9 0.24 2.70 9.15
CA LEU A 9 -0.46 3.31 8.01
C LEU A 9 -1.82 3.85 8.46
N HIS A 10 -2.57 3.02 9.19
CA HIS A 10 -3.91 3.34 9.70
C HIS A 10 -3.86 4.49 10.71
N LEU A 11 -2.89 4.49 11.62
CA LEU A 11 -2.67 5.58 12.57
C LEU A 11 -2.33 6.90 11.85
N ALA A 12 -1.43 6.86 10.86
CA ALA A 12 -1.09 8.03 10.07
C ALA A 12 -2.33 8.62 9.37
N ALA A 13 -3.18 7.77 8.79
CA ALA A 13 -4.43 8.21 8.19
C ALA A 13 -5.39 8.82 9.23
N ALA A 14 -5.53 8.21 10.41
CA ALA A 14 -6.42 8.67 11.47
C ALA A 14 -6.06 10.07 12.00
N VAL A 15 -4.77 10.43 12.02
CA VAL A 15 -4.32 11.78 12.41
C VAL A 15 -4.27 12.78 11.24
N GLY A 16 -4.83 12.41 10.07
CA GLY A 16 -4.90 13.28 8.90
C GLY A 16 -3.60 13.39 8.09
N CYS A 17 -2.58 12.57 8.36
CA CYS A 17 -1.37 12.56 7.54
C CYS A 17 -1.68 12.07 6.12
N ALA A 18 -1.12 12.71 5.09
CA ALA A 18 -1.16 12.17 3.74
C ALA A 18 -0.38 10.85 3.66
N THR A 19 -0.95 9.83 3.03
CA THR A 19 -0.45 8.45 3.08
C THR A 19 -0.26 7.84 1.70
N VAL A 20 0.87 7.16 1.49
CA VAL A 20 1.04 6.18 0.42
C VAL A 20 1.07 4.79 1.07
N GLY A 21 0.07 3.97 0.77
CA GLY A 21 -0.05 2.62 1.33
C GLY A 21 0.40 1.57 0.32
N ILE A 22 1.25 0.63 0.75
CA ILE A 22 1.74 -0.47 -0.07
C ILE A 22 0.97 -1.74 0.31
N PHE A 23 0.16 -2.24 -0.62
CA PHE A 23 -0.78 -3.33 -0.36
C PHE A 23 -0.51 -4.54 -1.25
N TRP A 24 -0.77 -5.73 -0.69
CA TRP A 24 -1.15 -6.88 -1.49
C TRP A 24 -2.63 -6.74 -1.88
N CYS A 25 -3.02 -7.16 -3.08
CA CYS A 25 -4.37 -6.94 -3.60
C CYS A 25 -5.49 -7.42 -2.65
N GLY A 26 -5.33 -8.58 -2.00
CA GLY A 26 -6.31 -9.10 -1.04
C GLY A 26 -6.48 -8.23 0.21
N ASN A 27 -5.38 -7.62 0.68
CA ASN A 27 -5.41 -6.70 1.82
C ASN A 27 -6.13 -5.39 1.46
N LEU A 28 -5.86 -4.82 0.28
CA LEU A 28 -6.53 -3.58 -0.12
C LEU A 28 -8.04 -3.78 -0.23
N ILE A 29 -8.48 -4.92 -0.78
CA ILE A 29 -9.91 -5.23 -0.94
C ILE A 29 -10.62 -5.29 0.42
N THR A 30 -9.95 -5.77 1.46
CA THR A 30 -10.58 -6.01 2.78
C THR A 30 -10.40 -4.86 3.77
N ALA A 31 -9.28 -4.13 3.69
CA ALA A 31 -8.89 -3.13 4.69
C ALA A 31 -8.47 -1.78 4.10
N GLY A 32 -8.54 -1.62 2.77
CA GLY A 32 -8.10 -0.40 2.09
C GLY A 32 -8.93 0.84 2.45
N PRO A 33 -8.30 2.01 2.67
CA PRO A 33 -9.03 3.28 2.78
C PRO A 33 -9.85 3.57 1.53
N MET A 34 -11.13 3.90 1.71
CA MET A 34 -12.04 4.18 0.58
C MET A 34 -11.81 5.53 -0.11
N ARG A 35 -11.09 6.45 0.55
CA ARG A 35 -10.87 7.82 0.07
C ARG A 35 -9.51 7.94 -0.58
N ARG A 36 -9.40 8.84 -1.58
CA ARG A 36 -8.16 9.15 -2.31
C ARG A 36 -7.81 10.63 -2.26
N ASP A 37 -8.45 11.43 -1.42
CA ASP A 37 -8.08 12.84 -1.25
C ASP A 37 -6.68 13.00 -0.64
N ARG A 38 -6.36 12.21 0.39
CA ARG A 38 -5.05 12.23 1.08
C ARG A 38 -4.35 10.87 1.09
N HIS A 39 -4.81 9.93 0.27
CA HIS A 39 -4.30 8.57 0.23
C HIS A 39 -4.03 8.11 -1.20
N ARG A 40 -2.91 7.40 -1.41
CA ARG A 40 -2.58 6.72 -2.65
C ARG A 40 -2.22 5.25 -2.34
N PRO A 41 -3.00 4.27 -2.80
CA PRO A 41 -2.64 2.87 -2.67
C PRO A 41 -1.75 2.44 -3.84
N ALA A 42 -0.63 1.79 -3.54
CA ALA A 42 0.21 1.09 -4.49
C ALA A 42 0.05 -0.43 -4.30
N ILE A 43 -0.23 -1.16 -5.38
CA ILE A 43 -0.86 -2.48 -5.30
C ILE A 43 -0.01 -3.54 -5.99
N SER A 44 0.38 -4.57 -5.23
CA SER A 44 0.91 -5.80 -5.80
C SER A 44 -0.18 -6.82 -6.09
N TRP A 45 -0.07 -7.45 -7.24
CA TRP A 45 -0.96 -8.52 -7.73
C TRP A 45 -0.30 -9.90 -7.68
N ARG A 46 0.76 -10.06 -6.88
CA ARG A 46 1.40 -11.36 -6.67
C ARG A 46 0.44 -12.33 -5.99
N LEU A 47 -0.15 -13.27 -6.71
CA LEU A 47 -1.10 -14.23 -6.12
C LEU A 47 -0.42 -15.51 -5.61
N HIS A 48 0.67 -15.90 -6.26
CA HIS A 48 1.39 -17.14 -5.95
C HIS A 48 2.60 -16.85 -5.06
N CYS A 49 2.89 -17.76 -4.11
CA CYS A 49 4.12 -17.69 -3.34
C CYS A 49 5.34 -17.75 -4.28
N PRO A 50 6.29 -16.81 -4.21
CA PRO A 50 7.44 -16.79 -5.12
C PRO A 50 8.41 -17.95 -4.88
N VAL A 51 8.28 -18.67 -3.75
CA VAL A 51 9.15 -19.80 -3.39
C VAL A 51 8.56 -21.14 -3.83
N CYS A 52 7.32 -21.44 -3.43
CA CYS A 52 6.70 -22.74 -3.68
C CYS A 52 5.55 -22.72 -4.71
N GLY A 53 5.17 -21.55 -5.22
CA GLY A 53 4.14 -21.42 -6.23
C GLY A 53 2.69 -21.66 -5.76
N VAL A 54 2.45 -21.89 -4.46
CA VAL A 54 1.07 -22.05 -3.95
C VAL A 54 0.26 -20.79 -4.22
N ASP A 55 -0.99 -20.95 -4.67
CA ASP A 55 -1.96 -19.86 -4.79
C ASP A 55 -2.38 -19.38 -3.38
N CYS A 56 -1.84 -18.22 -2.99
CA CYS A 56 -2.08 -17.64 -1.66
C CYS A 56 -3.44 -16.96 -1.51
N THR A 57 -4.27 -16.95 -2.56
CA THR A 57 -5.68 -16.57 -2.44
C THR A 57 -6.55 -17.72 -1.92
N ARG A 58 -6.05 -18.96 -1.98
CA ARG A 58 -6.80 -20.18 -1.60
C ARG A 58 -6.20 -20.95 -0.42
N ALA A 59 -4.89 -20.86 -0.22
CA ALA A 59 -4.17 -21.56 0.85
C ALA A 59 -2.99 -20.72 1.37
N SER A 60 -2.38 -21.11 2.49
CA SER A 60 -1.18 -20.47 3.03
C SER A 60 0.02 -21.41 3.06
N CYS A 61 1.22 -20.84 3.11
CA CYS A 61 2.47 -21.56 3.35
C CYS A 61 3.34 -20.82 4.37
N ASN A 62 4.45 -21.44 4.81
CA ASN A 62 5.33 -20.88 5.84
C ASN A 62 6.43 -19.95 5.29
N HIS A 63 6.48 -19.72 3.98
CA HIS A 63 7.43 -18.77 3.39
C HIS A 63 7.05 -17.33 3.75
N ARG A 64 8.06 -16.48 3.94
CA ARG A 64 7.89 -15.09 4.40
C ARG A 64 8.28 -14.05 3.37
N ASP A 65 8.51 -14.48 2.14
CA ASP A 65 8.82 -13.61 1.02
C ASP A 65 7.70 -12.61 0.77
N SER A 66 8.10 -11.41 0.39
CA SER A 66 7.18 -10.30 0.26
C SER A 66 6.19 -10.52 -0.87
N PHE A 67 4.91 -10.39 -0.54
CA PHE A 67 3.82 -10.34 -1.50
C PHE A 67 3.65 -8.97 -2.15
N VAL A 68 4.35 -7.94 -1.65
CA VAL A 68 4.29 -6.57 -2.20
C VAL A 68 5.52 -6.20 -3.03
N ALA A 69 6.43 -7.14 -3.27
CA ALA A 69 7.66 -6.88 -4.02
C ALA A 69 7.43 -6.51 -5.50
N ASP A 70 6.24 -6.75 -6.05
CA ASP A 70 5.90 -6.34 -7.42
C ASP A 70 5.44 -4.88 -7.52
N VAL A 71 5.30 -4.16 -6.39
CA VAL A 71 5.03 -2.72 -6.41
C VAL A 71 6.26 -1.96 -6.93
N PRO A 72 6.15 -1.19 -8.03
CA PRO A 72 7.25 -0.37 -8.53
C PRO A 72 7.59 0.74 -7.54
N VAL A 73 8.89 0.93 -7.27
CA VAL A 73 9.36 2.04 -6.42
C VAL A 73 8.93 3.40 -6.99
N GLN A 74 8.97 3.55 -8.33
CA GLN A 74 8.58 4.79 -8.99
C GLN A 74 7.12 5.17 -8.71
N GLU A 75 6.19 4.20 -8.72
CA GLU A 75 4.78 4.43 -8.39
C GLU A 75 4.60 5.02 -6.99
N VAL A 76 5.37 4.52 -6.02
CA VAL A 76 5.36 4.99 -4.63
C VAL A 76 5.94 6.41 -4.54
N VAL A 77 7.05 6.67 -5.22
CA VAL A 77 7.70 7.98 -5.24
C VAL A 77 6.80 9.04 -5.87
N ASP A 78 6.23 8.75 -7.03
CA ASP A 78 5.34 9.68 -7.74
C ASP A 78 4.10 10.02 -6.90
N SER A 79 3.48 9.00 -6.29
CA SER A 79 2.35 9.18 -5.37
C SER A 79 2.71 10.06 -4.17
N ALA A 80 3.91 9.88 -3.61
CA ALA A 80 4.37 10.67 -2.47
C ALA A 80 4.61 12.13 -2.85
N LEU A 81 5.23 12.38 -4.00
CA LEU A 81 5.48 13.72 -4.53
C LEU A 81 4.17 14.45 -4.88
N GLU A 82 3.20 13.74 -5.47
CA GLU A 82 1.87 14.27 -5.77
C GLU A 82 1.15 14.77 -4.51
N LEU A 83 1.11 13.95 -3.46
CA LEU A 83 0.48 14.30 -2.18
C LEU A 83 1.19 15.45 -1.46
N LEU A 84 2.53 15.49 -1.55
CA LEU A 84 3.33 16.56 -0.97
C LEU A 84 3.03 17.90 -1.66
N ALA A 85 2.97 17.91 -2.99
CA ALA A 85 2.64 19.09 -3.77
C ALA A 85 1.21 19.60 -3.49
N THR A 86 0.25 18.69 -3.35
CA THR A 86 -1.16 19.03 -3.03
C THR A 86 -1.29 19.66 -1.65
N THR A 87 -0.57 19.14 -0.65
CA THR A 87 -0.57 19.73 0.71
C THR A 87 -0.01 21.14 0.71
N SER A 88 1.09 21.38 -0.01
CA SER A 88 1.68 22.72 -0.13
C SER A 88 0.76 23.75 -0.79
N LEU A 89 -0.20 23.33 -1.61
CA LEU A 89 -1.20 24.22 -2.21
C LEU A 89 -2.36 24.53 -1.26
N ALA A 90 -2.72 23.59 -0.38
CA ALA A 90 -3.80 23.78 0.60
C ALA A 90 -3.37 24.67 1.80
N ASP A 91 -2.08 24.72 2.09
CA ASP A 91 -1.49 25.53 3.17
C ASP A 91 -1.08 26.96 2.73
N ARG A 92 -1.29 27.31 1.45
CA ARG A 92 -1.07 28.65 0.88
C ARG A 92 -2.39 29.41 0.75
#